data_AF-A0A843F0V9-F1
#
_entry.id   AF-A0A843F0V9-F1
#
_cell.length_a   1.000
_cell.length_b   1.000
_cell.length_c   1.000
_cell.angle_alpha   90.00
_cell.angle_beta   90.00
_cell.angle_gamma   90.00
#
_symmetry.space_group_name_H-M   'P 1'
#
loop_
_entity.id
_entity.type
_entity.pdbx_description
1 polymer ?
#
loop_
_entity_poly.entity_id
_entity_poly.type
_entity_poly.pdbx_seq_one_letter_code
_entity_poly.pdbx_strand_id
1 'polypeptide(L)'
;ERIDILYKCADLVDYVDIELQSDDEYINMIHDTGVKTIVSYHDFEKTPEIDEITYIVNKEQELGDIAKVAFMPKDLDDTLKVLAILSHCENTIAISMSDLGSYTRVMASKFDSPITFAAGRDVTAPGQIDIETMRALLNMDLNIMD
;
A
#
# COMPACT_ATOMS: atom_id res chain seq x y z
N GLU A 1 -14.00 -16.22 10.29
CA GLU A 1 -15.00 -15.78 9.29
C GLU A 1 -14.38 -15.00 8.13
N ARG A 2 -13.72 -13.84 8.36
CA ARG A 2 -13.03 -13.09 7.28
C ARG A 2 -12.01 -13.93 6.50
N ILE A 3 -11.10 -14.63 7.18
CA ILE A 3 -10.08 -15.48 6.55
C ILE A 3 -10.69 -16.59 5.68
N ASP A 4 -11.76 -17.23 6.15
CA ASP A 4 -12.44 -18.31 5.42
C ASP A 4 -13.06 -17.79 4.09
N ILE A 5 -13.56 -16.56 4.08
CA ILE A 5 -14.03 -15.91 2.85
C ILE A 5 -12.86 -15.66 1.90
N LEU A 6 -11.74 -15.11 2.39
CA LEU A 6 -10.56 -14.86 1.56
C LEU A 6 -10.04 -16.16 0.94
N TYR A 7 -9.92 -17.22 1.75
CA TYR A 7 -9.48 -18.53 1.30
C TYR A 7 -10.39 -19.12 0.22
N LYS A 8 -11.72 -19.08 0.42
CA LYS A 8 -12.69 -19.59 -0.57
C LYS A 8 -12.71 -18.79 -1.87
N CYS A 9 -12.29 -17.53 -1.84
CA CYS A 9 -12.23 -16.67 -3.01
C CYS A 9 -10.88 -16.70 -3.72
N ALA A 10 -9.85 -17.34 -3.16
CA ALA A 10 -8.48 -17.29 -3.68
C ALA A 10 -8.38 -17.73 -5.15
N ASP A 11 -9.08 -18.80 -5.54
CA ASP A 11 -9.11 -19.30 -6.92
C ASP A 11 -9.96 -18.45 -7.89
N LEU A 12 -10.65 -17.41 -7.38
CA LEU A 12 -11.58 -16.57 -8.15
C LEU A 12 -11.05 -15.17 -8.42
N VAL A 13 -9.90 -14.81 -7.86
CA VAL A 13 -9.34 -13.45 -7.91
C VAL A 13 -7.85 -13.50 -8.26
N ASP A 14 -7.33 -12.41 -8.81
CA ASP A 14 -5.90 -12.29 -9.12
C ASP A 14 -5.06 -11.93 -7.88
N TYR A 15 -5.66 -11.21 -6.93
CA TYR A 15 -5.01 -10.71 -5.72
C TYR A 15 -5.91 -10.84 -4.50
N VAL A 16 -5.31 -11.15 -3.35
CA VAL A 16 -5.95 -11.09 -2.03
C VAL A 16 -5.15 -10.17 -1.11
N ASP A 17 -5.84 -9.19 -0.49
CA ASP A 17 -5.27 -8.36 0.57
C ASP A 17 -5.61 -8.97 1.94
N ILE A 18 -4.59 -9.22 2.75
CA ILE A 18 -4.70 -9.71 4.12
C ILE A 18 -3.85 -8.85 5.07
N GLU A 19 -4.44 -8.47 6.21
CA GLU A 19 -3.76 -7.64 7.21
C GLU A 19 -2.64 -8.43 7.91
N LEU A 20 -1.45 -7.83 8.04
CA LEU A 20 -0.29 -8.36 8.78
C LEU A 20 -0.62 -8.66 10.25
N GLN A 21 -1.64 -8.00 10.81
CA GLN A 21 -2.12 -8.29 12.17
C GLN A 21 -2.88 -9.63 12.28
N SER A 22 -3.15 -10.31 11.17
CA SER A 22 -3.67 -11.69 11.18
C SER A 22 -2.56 -12.66 11.59
N ASP A 23 -2.92 -13.82 12.15
CA ASP A 23 -1.90 -14.84 12.45
C ASP A 23 -1.17 -15.28 11.18
N ASP A 24 0.16 -15.40 11.24
CA ASP A 24 1.01 -15.82 10.12
C ASP A 24 0.52 -17.13 9.47
N GLU A 25 -0.05 -18.05 10.26
CA GLU A 25 -0.64 -19.31 9.75
C GLU A 25 -1.72 -19.05 8.69
N TYR A 26 -2.58 -18.05 8.89
CA TYR A 26 -3.64 -17.72 7.94
C TYR A 26 -3.12 -17.00 6.70
N ILE A 27 -2.10 -16.16 6.85
CA ILE A 27 -1.45 -15.48 5.72
C ILE A 27 -0.80 -16.52 4.82
N ASN A 28 0.00 -17.43 5.41
CA ASN A 28 0.62 -18.54 4.70
C ASN A 28 -0.42 -19.46 4.04
N MET A 29 -1.50 -19.79 4.75
CA MET A 29 -2.58 -20.62 4.19
C MET A 29 -3.21 -20.02 2.92
N ILE A 30 -3.38 -18.69 2.86
CA ILE A 30 -3.90 -18.01 1.66
C ILE A 30 -2.82 -17.97 0.58
N HIS A 31 -1.59 -17.60 0.93
CA HIS A 31 -0.48 -17.53 -0.02
C HIS A 31 -0.20 -18.89 -0.69
N ASP A 32 -0.30 -19.99 0.06
CA ASP A 32 -0.10 -21.37 -0.42
C ASP A 32 -1.18 -21.84 -1.42
N THR A 33 -2.27 -21.10 -1.59
CA THR A 33 -3.24 -21.35 -2.68
C THR A 33 -2.67 -20.99 -4.06
N GLY A 34 -1.61 -20.17 -4.11
CA GLY A 34 -1.01 -19.65 -5.33
C GLY A 34 -1.63 -18.35 -5.86
N VAL A 35 -2.64 -17.79 -5.17
CA VAL A 35 -3.12 -16.43 -5.43
C VAL A 35 -2.04 -15.41 -5.02
N LYS A 36 -1.91 -14.30 -5.76
CA LYS A 36 -0.96 -13.25 -5.35
C LYS A 36 -1.47 -12.56 -4.09
N THR A 37 -0.62 -12.45 -3.08
CA THR A 37 -1.00 -11.83 -1.80
C THR A 37 -0.44 -10.43 -1.64
N ILE A 38 -1.29 -9.52 -1.17
CA ILE A 38 -0.90 -8.23 -0.62
C ILE A 38 -1.00 -8.39 0.90
N VAL A 39 0.13 -8.31 1.60
CA VAL A 39 0.13 -8.31 3.07
C VAL A 39 0.18 -6.85 3.51
N SER A 40 -0.81 -6.42 4.29
CA SER A 40 -1.03 -5.00 4.54
C SER A 40 -1.03 -4.60 6.01
N TYR A 41 -0.53 -3.42 6.29
CA TYR A 41 -0.52 -2.80 7.61
C TYR A 41 -1.01 -1.36 7.53
N HIS A 42 -1.89 -1.00 8.47
CA HIS A 42 -2.49 0.32 8.53
C HIS A 42 -2.40 0.88 9.96
N ASP A 43 -1.88 2.11 10.10
CA ASP A 43 -1.96 2.89 11.34
C ASP A 43 -2.66 4.22 11.05
N PHE A 44 -3.86 4.36 11.61
CA PHE A 44 -4.72 5.53 11.41
C PHE A 44 -4.42 6.68 12.39
N GLU A 45 -3.46 6.51 13.30
CA GLU A 45 -3.14 7.49 14.35
C GLU A 45 -1.79 8.18 14.15
N LYS A 46 -0.80 7.49 13.57
CA LYS A 46 0.56 8.01 13.42
C LYS A 46 1.30 7.48 12.20
N THR A 47 2.43 8.13 11.91
CA THR A 47 3.49 7.64 11.04
C THR A 47 4.70 7.25 11.91
N PRO A 48 5.14 5.98 11.90
CA PRO A 48 6.35 5.55 12.60
C PRO A 48 7.63 6.11 11.99
N GLU A 49 8.77 5.86 12.65
CA GLU A 49 10.08 6.16 12.07
C GLU A 49 10.43 5.19 10.94
N ILE A 50 11.30 5.61 10.01
CA ILE A 50 11.64 4.85 8.79
C ILE A 50 12.09 3.43 9.10
N ASP A 51 12.89 3.21 10.15
CA ASP A 51 13.38 1.89 10.52
C ASP A 51 12.23 0.95 10.97
N GLU A 52 11.21 1.48 11.65
CA GLU A 52 10.03 0.72 12.06
C GLU A 52 9.15 0.39 10.85
N ILE A 53 8.95 1.35 9.94
CA ILE A 53 8.21 1.09 8.70
C ILE A 53 8.93 0.05 7.85
N THR A 54 10.26 0.15 7.71
CA THR A 54 11.08 -0.81 6.97
C THR A 54 10.98 -2.20 7.58
N TYR A 55 10.98 -2.31 8.92
CA TYR A 55 10.77 -3.58 9.61
C TYR A 55 9.40 -4.18 9.28
N ILE A 56 8.33 -3.38 9.29
CA ILE A 56 6.97 -3.81 8.93
C ILE A 56 6.95 -4.33 7.49
N VAL A 57 7.48 -3.55 6.53
CA VAL A 57 7.52 -3.94 5.11
C VAL A 57 8.28 -5.25 4.91
N ASN A 58 9.43 -5.42 5.57
CA ASN A 58 10.18 -6.68 5.48
C ASN A 58 9.36 -7.87 6.01
N LYS A 59 8.54 -7.68 7.06
CA LYS A 59 7.63 -8.71 7.56
C LYS A 59 6.49 -9.04 6.60
N GLU A 60 5.94 -8.04 5.93
CA GLU A 60 4.94 -8.25 4.88
C GLU A 60 5.54 -9.06 3.71
N GLN A 61 6.76 -8.73 3.28
CA GLN A 61 7.48 -9.40 2.20
C GLN A 61 7.92 -10.83 2.55
N GLU A 62 8.15 -11.14 3.84
CA GLU A 62 8.41 -12.51 4.29
C GLU A 62 7.17 -13.42 4.15
N LEU A 63 5.96 -12.84 4.14
CA LEU A 63 4.69 -13.56 4.21
C LEU A 63 3.86 -13.49 2.92
N GLY A 64 4.19 -12.62 1.97
CA GLY A 64 3.45 -12.48 0.72
C GLY A 64 4.20 -11.75 -0.40
N ASP A 65 3.51 -11.55 -1.52
CA ASP A 65 4.14 -11.06 -2.76
C ASP A 65 4.34 -9.54 -2.80
N ILE A 66 3.40 -8.79 -2.21
CA ILE A 66 3.38 -7.32 -2.21
C ILE A 66 3.18 -6.82 -0.79
N ALA A 67 4.08 -5.95 -0.33
CA ALA A 67 3.93 -5.22 0.92
C ALA A 67 3.02 -4.01 0.73
N LYS A 68 2.21 -3.68 1.74
CA LYS A 68 1.32 -2.52 1.70
C LYS A 68 1.22 -1.85 3.05
N VAL A 69 1.83 -0.68 3.18
CA VAL A 69 1.75 0.14 4.39
C VAL A 69 0.97 1.42 4.18
N ALA A 70 0.12 1.78 5.15
CA ALA A 70 -0.63 3.03 5.14
C ALA A 70 -0.60 3.70 6.52
N PHE A 71 -0.13 4.96 6.57
CA PHE A 71 0.08 5.68 7.83
C PHE A 71 -0.60 7.04 7.83
N MET A 72 -1.05 7.51 9.00
CA MET A 72 -1.61 8.84 9.19
C MET A 72 -0.49 9.86 9.47
N PRO A 73 -0.20 10.80 8.55
CA PRO A 73 0.82 11.81 8.77
C PRO A 73 0.31 12.92 9.71
N LYS A 74 1.21 13.47 10.54
CA LYS A 74 0.94 14.68 11.34
C LYS A 74 1.52 15.94 10.72
N ASP A 75 2.55 15.78 9.89
CA ASP A 75 3.24 16.85 9.17
C ASP A 75 3.80 16.33 7.83
N LEU A 76 4.47 17.21 7.09
CA LEU A 76 5.07 16.85 5.79
C LEU A 76 6.25 15.89 5.94
N ASP A 77 6.99 15.95 7.05
CA ASP A 77 8.13 15.06 7.26
C ASP A 77 7.65 13.60 7.37
N ASP A 78 6.51 13.37 8.04
CA ASP A 78 5.85 12.07 8.06
C ASP A 78 5.50 11.59 6.64
N THR A 79 4.96 12.45 5.78
CA THR A 79 4.63 12.07 4.39
C THR A 79 5.88 11.66 3.60
N LEU A 80 7.03 12.31 3.86
CA LEU A 80 8.30 12.00 3.23
C LEU A 80 8.89 10.68 3.75
N LYS A 81 8.76 10.36 5.05
CA LYS A 81 9.16 9.06 5.60
C LYS A 81 8.45 7.93 4.88
N VAL A 82 7.13 8.04 4.67
CA VAL A 82 6.36 7.00 3.96
C VAL A 82 6.78 6.88 2.50
N LEU A 83 6.99 8.00 1.81
CA LEU A 83 7.41 7.98 0.40
C LEU A 83 8.83 7.40 0.23
N ALA A 84 9.73 7.69 1.17
CA ALA A 84 11.11 7.20 1.16
C ALA A 84 11.21 5.66 1.18
N ILE A 85 10.23 4.98 1.78
CA ILE A 85 10.16 3.51 1.79
C ILE A 85 10.18 2.94 0.37
N LEU A 86 9.50 3.58 -0.58
CA LEU A 86 9.46 3.12 -1.96
C LEU A 86 10.82 3.21 -2.67
N SER A 87 11.77 3.98 -2.14
CA SER A 87 13.15 4.03 -2.67
C SER A 87 14.04 2.90 -2.17
N HIS A 88 13.59 2.17 -1.14
CA HIS A 88 14.39 1.17 -0.44
C HIS A 88 13.76 -0.23 -0.47
N CYS A 89 12.46 -0.31 -0.73
CA CYS A 89 11.70 -1.55 -0.73
C CYS A 89 10.97 -1.73 -2.07
N GLU A 90 11.38 -2.72 -2.85
CA GLU A 90 10.69 -3.12 -4.09
C GLU A 90 9.32 -3.75 -3.78
N ASN A 91 8.46 -3.90 -4.80
CA ASN A 91 7.14 -4.54 -4.67
C ASN A 91 6.31 -4.04 -3.47
N THR A 92 6.40 -2.74 -3.19
CA THR A 92 5.80 -2.12 -1.99
C THR A 92 4.81 -1.03 -2.39
N ILE A 93 3.66 -1.03 -1.73
CA ILE A 93 2.66 0.03 -1.77
C ILE A 93 2.82 0.84 -0.47
N ALA A 94 3.18 2.11 -0.57
CA ALA A 94 3.31 2.98 0.59
C ALA A 94 2.37 4.18 0.44
N ILE A 95 1.51 4.38 1.43
CA ILE A 95 0.45 5.39 1.38
C ILE A 95 0.57 6.28 2.61
N SER A 96 0.85 7.57 2.38
CA SER A 96 0.58 8.57 3.41
C SER A 96 -0.89 9.00 3.27
N MET A 97 -1.68 8.76 4.31
CA MET A 97 -3.12 9.03 4.32
C MET A 97 -3.41 10.52 4.48
N SER A 98 -4.70 10.88 4.43
CA SER A 98 -5.20 12.27 4.50
C SER A 98 -4.82 13.15 3.33
N ASP A 99 -5.44 14.34 3.26
CA ASP A 99 -5.14 15.33 2.22
C ASP A 99 -3.65 15.71 2.20
N LEU A 100 -3.00 15.70 3.37
CA LEU A 100 -1.57 15.99 3.53
C LEU A 100 -0.69 14.99 2.77
N GLY A 101 -1.06 13.70 2.80
CA GLY A 101 -0.33 12.63 2.14
C GLY A 101 -0.79 12.34 0.70
N SER A 102 -1.82 13.03 0.19
CA SER A 102 -2.45 12.74 -1.10
C SER A 102 -1.46 12.66 -2.28
N TYR A 103 -0.44 13.53 -2.28
CA TYR A 103 0.59 13.56 -3.33
C TYR A 103 1.44 12.27 -3.36
N THR A 104 1.60 11.57 -2.24
CA THR A 104 2.36 10.31 -2.18
C THR A 104 1.75 9.24 -3.08
N ARG A 105 0.41 9.23 -3.24
CA ARG A 105 -0.30 8.31 -4.13
C ARG A 105 0.05 8.51 -5.60
N VAL A 106 0.35 9.75 -6.00
CA VAL A 106 0.76 10.08 -7.37
C VAL A 106 2.23 9.75 -7.55
N MET A 107 3.07 10.21 -6.61
CA MET A 107 4.52 10.08 -6.68
C MET A 107 4.98 8.62 -6.57
N ALA A 108 4.20 7.74 -5.92
CA ALA A 108 4.53 6.32 -5.79
C ALA A 108 4.83 5.63 -7.13
N SER A 109 4.19 6.07 -8.22
CA SER A 109 4.45 5.56 -9.57
C SER A 109 5.88 5.79 -10.07
N LYS A 110 6.59 6.80 -9.54
CA LYS A 110 7.99 7.11 -9.88
C LYS A 110 8.99 6.25 -9.11
N PHE A 111 8.52 5.52 -8.10
CA PHE A 111 9.31 4.59 -7.28
C PHE A 111 8.91 3.14 -7.55
N ASP A 112 8.38 2.86 -8.74
CA ASP A 112 7.96 1.52 -9.17
C ASP A 112 6.95 0.82 -8.23
N SER A 113 6.17 1.60 -7.47
CA SER A 113 5.09 1.04 -6.66
C SER A 113 4.07 0.34 -7.57
N PRO A 114 3.71 -0.93 -7.29
CA PRO A 114 2.94 -1.74 -8.23
C PRO A 114 1.48 -1.29 -8.36
N ILE A 115 0.93 -0.65 -7.31
CA ILE A 115 -0.48 -0.23 -7.22
C ILE A 115 -0.57 1.13 -6.54
N THR A 116 -1.40 2.02 -7.09
CA THR A 116 -1.89 3.21 -6.38
C THR A 116 -3.42 3.23 -6.32
N PHE A 117 -3.96 3.94 -5.34
CA PHE A 117 -5.39 3.96 -5.06
C PHE A 117 -6.00 5.35 -5.34
N ALA A 118 -7.12 5.36 -6.06
CA ALA A 118 -7.91 6.54 -6.40
C ALA A 118 -9.39 6.30 -6.12
N ALA A 119 -10.15 7.38 -5.89
CA ALA A 119 -11.59 7.31 -5.69
C ALA A 119 -12.32 7.10 -7.02
N GLY A 120 -13.08 6.01 -7.15
CA GLY A 120 -13.81 5.66 -8.38
C GLY A 120 -15.18 6.35 -8.52
N ARG A 121 -15.84 6.71 -7.41
CA ARG A 121 -17.11 7.46 -7.41
C ARG A 121 -17.09 8.49 -6.30
N ASP A 122 -17.21 8.02 -5.07
CA ASP A 122 -17.16 8.82 -3.86
C ASP A 122 -15.77 8.70 -3.22
N VAL A 123 -15.32 9.78 -2.58
CA VAL A 123 -14.11 9.79 -1.75
C VAL A 123 -14.39 8.96 -0.50
N THR A 124 -13.79 7.77 -0.40
CA THR A 124 -14.01 6.83 0.72
C THR A 124 -12.98 6.99 1.84
N ALA A 125 -11.90 7.73 1.60
CA ALA A 125 -10.89 8.06 2.61
C ALA A 125 -10.35 9.49 2.39
N PRO A 126 -10.02 10.24 3.46
CA PRO A 126 -9.38 11.55 3.36
C PRO A 126 -8.11 11.50 2.48
N GLY A 127 -7.97 12.47 1.56
CA GLY A 127 -6.86 12.54 0.61
C GLY A 127 -6.93 11.63 -0.61
N GLN A 128 -8.04 10.93 -0.87
CA GLN A 128 -8.20 10.23 -2.14
C GLN A 128 -8.43 11.22 -3.28
N ILE A 129 -7.61 11.09 -4.31
CA ILE A 129 -7.74 11.78 -5.59
C ILE A 129 -8.74 10.98 -6.43
N ASP A 130 -9.66 11.66 -7.12
CA ASP A 130 -10.60 10.99 -8.02
C ASP A 130 -9.87 10.33 -9.21
N ILE A 131 -10.49 9.31 -9.78
CA ILE A 131 -9.86 8.48 -10.82
C ILE A 131 -9.45 9.27 -12.07
N GLU A 132 -10.22 10.30 -12.47
CA GLU A 132 -9.90 11.09 -13.66
C GLU A 132 -8.72 12.02 -13.40
N THR A 133 -8.70 12.67 -12.23
CA THR A 133 -7.55 13.47 -11.79
C THR A 133 -6.30 12.62 -11.60
N MET A 134 -6.40 11.44 -10.96
CA MET A 134 -5.26 10.54 -10.78
C MET A 134 -4.70 10.10 -12.14
N ARG A 135 -5.56 9.72 -13.10
CA ARG A 135 -5.13 9.39 -14.47
C ARG A 135 -4.41 10.55 -15.13
N ALA A 136 -4.93 11.77 -15.02
CA ALA A 136 -4.28 12.94 -15.58
C ALA A 136 -2.89 13.17 -14.96
N LEU A 137 -2.76 13.03 -13.65
CA LEU A 137 -1.50 13.21 -12.93
C LEU A 137 -0.46 12.12 -13.25
N LEU A 138 -0.88 10.85 -13.35
CA LEU A 138 0.02 9.74 -13.73
C LEU A 138 0.48 9.83 -15.18
N ASN A 139 -0.36 10.38 -16.08
CA ASN A 139 -0.01 10.61 -17.48
C ASN A 139 0.79 11.90 -17.70
N MET A 140 1.02 12.72 -16.66
CA MET A 140 1.96 13.82 -16.79
C MET A 140 3.37 13.23 -16.87
N ASP A 141 4.02 13.45 -18.01
CA ASP A 141 5.45 13.20 -18.21
C ASP A 141 6.27 14.15 -17.31
N LEU A 142 6.31 13.83 -16.03
CA LEU A 142 7.30 14.35 -15.10
C LEU A 142 8.56 13.51 -15.31
N ASN A 143 9.37 13.88 -16.32
CA ASN A 143 10.73 13.37 -16.48
C ASN A 143 11.56 13.89 -15.31
N ILE A 144 11.71 13.07 -14.27
CA ILE A 144 12.51 13.38 -13.07
C ILE A 144 13.86 12.66 -13.15
N MET A 145 14.02 11.70 -14.07
CA MET A 145 15.28 11.02 -14.34
C MET A 145 15.44 10.85 -15.86
N ASP A 146 16.56 11.36 -16.38
CA ASP A 146 17.04 11.15 -17.76
C ASP A 146 17.71 9.78 -17.90
#